data_AF-A0A1V4QKL3-F1
#
_entry.id   AF-A0A1V4QKL3-F1
#
_cell.length_a   1.000
_cell.length_b   1.000
_cell.length_c   1.000
_cell.angle_alpha   90.00
_cell.angle_beta   90.00
_cell.angle_gamma   90.00
#
_symmetry.space_group_name_H-M   'P 1'
#
loop_
_entity.id
_entity.type
_entity.pdbx_description
1 polymer ?
#
loop_
_entity_poly.entity_id
_entity_poly.type
_entity_poly.pdbx_seq_one_letter_code
_entity_poly.pdbx_strand_id
1 'polypeptide(L)'
;MGVFEILYGASQLFARPPRIWGWKNIYASSRLCGTFINCDHLAAFLEMSFFLTFGLFLGLKPGRTNNHTKPQGGLKGLRRRLVDIHWLEAHARQFLVLFLALVLATGLVLTQSRGGVWAAAVSLGTIGLLERARRRGKSPWAAILLFIGSLMMYIWLVSGGIDLSRLGTLAGYEGRLSMYTGTLALAGDFLLTGVGFGAFAEVFSIYQAEPLLANFVDAAHSDWLQLMAETGVVGFLLVLGSFLYYLHYLWKHWRKRQDNLALGIGLGCIGALLSVGFHAALEFPLHIPANSLLLAVVVALGFLAVHLHRQPWSYFSYPTRIFQMSRRRGWIFAGHSALALLLLMLALAVWHHWAAERLAPSEMDSTRGPVTYTIPEIKAAMAKSPGNAAYPALLALELQKEAEATQGDTASKDIIRQLYEQTVQLNPAQWRYHYDLGWFLLADQGPDRAACLLQGLEELEITTRLYPHSGFTHLGYGMALHFVEQYYAKILSANLRGRWREELQIAVEKDKTLRHEANDIPKDYDHYPLR
;
A
#
# COMPACT_ATOMS: atom_id res chain seq x y z
N MET A 1 -2.04 -19.30 9.55
CA MET A 1 -2.23 -17.85 9.42
C MET A 1 -3.66 -17.49 9.03
N GLY A 2 -4.14 -17.75 7.80
CA GLY A 2 -5.49 -17.32 7.40
C GLY A 2 -6.63 -17.78 8.33
N VAL A 3 -6.62 -19.03 8.80
CA VAL A 3 -7.62 -19.51 9.78
C VAL A 3 -7.52 -18.79 11.12
N PHE A 4 -6.30 -18.45 11.56
CA PHE A 4 -6.12 -17.65 12.78
C PHE A 4 -6.73 -16.26 12.61
N GLU A 5 -6.50 -15.58 11.48
CA GLU A 5 -7.11 -14.27 11.19
C GLU A 5 -8.64 -14.33 11.22
N ILE A 6 -9.22 -15.42 10.69
CA ILE A 6 -10.67 -15.62 10.70
C ILE A 6 -11.19 -15.84 12.11
N LEU A 7 -10.57 -16.72 12.90
CA LEU A 7 -11.00 -17.00 14.27
C LEU A 7 -10.82 -15.78 15.17
N TYR A 8 -9.69 -15.10 15.04
CA TYR A 8 -9.40 -13.86 15.76
C TYR A 8 -10.38 -12.76 15.37
N GLY A 9 -10.59 -12.53 14.07
CA GLY A 9 -11.58 -11.56 13.57
C GLY A 9 -13.01 -11.91 13.97
N ALA A 10 -13.38 -13.19 13.96
CA ALA A 10 -14.70 -13.63 14.40
C ALA A 10 -14.93 -13.31 15.88
N SER A 11 -13.90 -13.46 16.73
CA SER A 11 -13.99 -13.04 18.13
C SER A 11 -14.21 -11.52 18.28
N GLN A 12 -13.68 -10.71 17.36
CA GLN A 12 -13.87 -9.26 17.35
C GLN A 12 -15.28 -8.85 16.89
N LEU A 13 -15.94 -9.62 16.03
CA LEU A 13 -17.32 -9.32 15.59
C LEU A 13 -18.32 -9.27 16.76
N PHE A 14 -18.04 -10.04 17.83
CA PHE A 14 -18.86 -10.06 19.05
C PHE A 14 -18.39 -9.04 20.10
N ALA A 15 -17.16 -8.54 20.00
CA ALA A 15 -16.60 -7.55 20.93
C ALA A 15 -16.87 -6.13 20.43
N ARG A 16 -17.66 -5.34 21.15
CA ARG A 16 -17.89 -3.92 20.84
C ARG A 16 -17.20 -3.02 21.87
N PRO A 17 -16.25 -2.15 21.48
CA PRO A 17 -15.70 -1.95 20.13
C PRO A 17 -14.71 -3.06 19.72
N PRO A 18 -14.50 -3.31 18.40
CA PRO A 18 -13.52 -4.29 17.93
C PRO A 18 -12.10 -3.85 18.32
N ARG A 19 -11.26 -4.81 18.72
CA ARG A 19 -9.90 -4.55 19.21
C ARG A 19 -8.86 -5.45 18.56
N ILE A 20 -7.73 -4.86 18.18
CA ILE A 20 -6.52 -5.54 17.71
C ILE A 20 -5.50 -5.49 18.85
N TRP A 21 -5.24 -6.62 19.50
CA TRP A 21 -4.37 -6.75 20.68
C TRP A 21 -4.62 -5.68 21.77
N GLY A 22 -5.88 -5.31 21.97
CA GLY A 22 -6.28 -4.26 22.94
C GLY A 22 -6.43 -2.85 22.34
N TRP A 23 -5.86 -2.58 21.16
CA TRP A 23 -6.03 -1.33 20.43
C TRP A 23 -7.41 -1.27 19.76
N LYS A 24 -8.14 -0.17 19.92
CA LYS A 24 -9.49 0.00 19.38
C LYS A 24 -9.44 0.24 17.87
N ASN A 25 -9.97 -0.70 17.09
CA ASN A 25 -10.05 -0.52 15.64
C ASN A 25 -11.30 0.27 15.26
N ILE A 26 -11.11 1.56 14.95
CA ILE A 26 -12.20 2.45 14.50
C ILE A 26 -12.64 2.19 13.05
N TYR A 27 -11.86 1.43 12.27
CA TYR A 27 -12.08 1.18 10.86
C TYR A 27 -12.80 -0.15 10.56
N ALA A 28 -12.74 -1.13 11.48
CA ALA A 28 -13.30 -2.47 11.25
C ALA A 28 -14.83 -2.55 11.22
N SER A 29 -15.55 -1.59 11.84
CA SER A 29 -17.01 -1.61 11.97
C SER A 29 -17.55 -3.03 12.30
N SER A 30 -18.52 -3.56 11.54
CA SER A 30 -19.10 -4.91 11.67
C SER A 30 -18.49 -5.95 10.71
N ARG A 31 -17.32 -5.69 10.14
CA ARG A 31 -16.67 -6.53 9.11
C ARG A 31 -15.58 -7.39 9.73
N LEU A 32 -15.31 -8.56 9.13
CA LEU A 32 -14.18 -9.40 9.53
C LEU A 32 -12.85 -8.75 9.09
N CYS A 33 -12.07 -8.27 10.06
CA CYS A 33 -10.77 -7.61 9.84
C CYS A 33 -9.57 -8.37 10.42
N GLY A 34 -9.77 -9.21 11.44
CA GLY A 34 -8.67 -9.95 12.05
C GLY A 34 -7.65 -9.01 12.68
N THR A 35 -6.36 -9.24 12.41
CA THR A 35 -5.26 -8.36 12.84
C THR A 35 -5.02 -7.18 11.90
N PHE A 36 -5.72 -7.14 10.76
CA PHE A 36 -5.63 -6.04 9.81
C PHE A 36 -6.49 -4.86 10.26
N ILE A 37 -5.99 -3.64 10.05
CA ILE A 37 -6.74 -2.41 10.31
C ILE A 37 -7.95 -2.33 9.36
N ASN A 38 -7.73 -2.65 8.08
CA ASN A 38 -8.73 -2.63 7.02
C ASN A 38 -9.06 -4.05 6.54
N CYS A 39 -10.36 -4.36 6.48
CA CYS A 39 -10.87 -5.68 6.12
C CYS A 39 -10.65 -6.02 4.64
N ASP A 40 -10.51 -5.03 3.76
CA ASP A 40 -10.16 -5.24 2.35
C ASP A 40 -8.73 -5.78 2.20
N HIS A 41 -7.81 -5.37 3.07
CA HIS A 41 -6.46 -5.95 3.11
C HIS A 41 -6.44 -7.38 3.66
N LEU A 42 -7.29 -7.71 4.65
CA LEU A 42 -7.47 -9.09 5.09
C LEU A 42 -8.04 -9.95 3.95
N ALA A 43 -8.97 -9.42 3.15
CA ALA A 43 -9.56 -10.14 2.03
C ALA A 43 -8.48 -10.59 1.02
N ALA A 44 -7.50 -9.73 0.73
CA ALA A 44 -6.35 -10.09 -0.12
C ALA A 44 -5.48 -11.20 0.48
N PHE A 45 -5.30 -11.21 1.80
CA PHE A 45 -4.59 -12.28 2.48
C PHE A 45 -5.36 -13.62 2.40
N LEU A 46 -6.69 -13.57 2.60
CA LEU A 46 -7.56 -14.74 2.60
C LEU A 46 -7.77 -15.33 1.20
N GLU A 47 -7.87 -14.52 0.15
CA GLU A 47 -8.00 -15.04 -1.23
C GLU A 47 -6.73 -15.80 -1.66
N MET A 48 -5.53 -15.27 -1.39
CA MET A 48 -4.28 -15.96 -1.70
C MET A 48 -4.16 -17.26 -0.89
N SER A 49 -4.48 -17.20 0.41
CA SER A 49 -4.51 -18.37 1.28
C SER A 49 -5.50 -19.43 0.78
N PHE A 50 -6.70 -19.01 0.38
CA PHE A 50 -7.74 -19.87 -0.17
C PHE A 50 -7.26 -20.62 -1.41
N PHE A 51 -6.66 -19.92 -2.37
CA PHE A 51 -6.16 -20.55 -3.60
C PHE A 51 -5.00 -21.52 -3.34
N LEU A 52 -4.09 -21.21 -2.40
CA LEU A 52 -3.03 -22.13 -1.99
C LEU A 52 -3.62 -23.41 -1.36
N THR A 53 -4.57 -23.26 -0.43
CA THR A 53 -5.23 -24.41 0.23
C THR A 53 -6.07 -25.21 -0.77
N PHE A 54 -6.77 -24.55 -1.68
CA PHE A 54 -7.54 -25.19 -2.73
C PHE A 54 -6.64 -25.96 -3.71
N GLY A 55 -5.49 -25.38 -4.09
CA GLY A 55 -4.47 -26.05 -4.88
C GLY A 55 -3.93 -27.30 -4.19
N LEU A 56 -3.63 -27.21 -2.88
CA LEU A 56 -3.21 -28.37 -2.10
C LEU A 56 -4.29 -29.47 -2.07
N PHE A 57 -5.56 -29.10 -1.87
CA PHE A 57 -6.69 -30.04 -1.95
C PHE A 57 -6.72 -30.78 -3.29
N LEU A 58 -6.53 -30.08 -4.41
CA LEU A 58 -6.47 -30.69 -5.73
C LEU A 58 -5.26 -31.60 -5.91
N GLY A 59 -4.14 -31.28 -5.24
CA GLY A 59 -2.88 -32.02 -5.31
C GLY A 59 -2.83 -33.28 -4.46
N LEU A 60 -3.58 -33.31 -3.35
CA LEU A 60 -3.65 -34.45 -2.41
C LEU A 60 -4.56 -35.59 -2.88
N LYS A 61 -5.08 -35.55 -4.12
CA LYS A 61 -5.92 -36.62 -4.66
C LYS A 61 -5.24 -37.98 -4.50
N PRO A 62 -5.88 -38.96 -3.80
CA PRO A 62 -5.34 -40.30 -3.65
C PRO A 62 -5.00 -40.86 -5.02
N GLY A 63 -3.76 -41.34 -5.19
CA GLY A 63 -3.38 -42.02 -6.42
C GLY A 63 -4.35 -43.16 -6.69
N ARG A 64 -4.72 -43.37 -7.96
CA ARG A 64 -5.30 -44.66 -8.37
C ARG A 64 -4.24 -45.71 -8.06
N THR A 65 -4.37 -46.41 -6.95
CA THR A 65 -3.56 -47.59 -6.70
C THR A 65 -3.81 -48.54 -7.86
N ASN A 66 -2.76 -48.82 -8.61
CA ASN A 66 -2.78 -49.70 -9.78
C ASN A 66 -2.89 -51.17 -9.34
N ASN A 67 -3.68 -51.46 -8.30
CA ASN A 67 -4.03 -52.83 -7.97
C ASN A 67 -5.09 -53.28 -8.95
N HIS A 68 -4.63 -54.01 -9.97
CA HIS A 68 -5.38 -54.78 -10.95
C HIS A 68 -6.34 -55.85 -10.36
N THR A 69 -6.70 -55.76 -9.08
CA THR A 69 -7.72 -56.61 -8.48
C THR A 69 -9.06 -55.88 -8.57
N LYS A 70 -9.92 -56.29 -9.50
CA LYS A 70 -11.33 -55.86 -9.58
C LYS A 70 -11.92 -55.79 -8.16
N PRO A 71 -12.51 -54.66 -7.73
CA PRO A 71 -13.17 -54.61 -6.44
C PRO A 71 -14.35 -55.58 -6.47
N GLN A 72 -14.29 -56.65 -5.67
CA GLN A 72 -15.48 -57.44 -5.38
C GLN A 72 -16.49 -56.51 -4.70
N GLY A 73 -17.62 -56.26 -5.37
CA GLY A 73 -18.73 -55.50 -4.80
C GLY A 73 -19.28 -56.17 -3.55
N GLY A 74 -19.74 -55.36 -2.58
CA GLY A 74 -20.40 -55.83 -1.36
C GLY A 74 -19.73 -55.36 -0.05
N LEU A 75 -20.33 -55.75 1.08
CA LEU A 75 -19.93 -55.36 2.44
C LEU A 75 -18.44 -55.65 2.75
N LYS A 76 -17.84 -56.69 2.15
CA LYS A 76 -16.42 -57.07 2.36
C LYS A 76 -15.44 -56.08 1.74
N GLY A 77 -15.78 -55.46 0.60
CA GLY A 77 -15.00 -54.39 -0.01
C GLY A 77 -15.06 -53.09 0.79
N LEU A 78 -16.22 -52.79 1.38
CA LEU A 78 -16.41 -51.67 2.30
C LEU A 78 -15.65 -51.88 3.61
N ARG A 79 -15.69 -53.09 4.19
CA ARG A 79 -14.92 -53.46 5.38
C ARG A 79 -13.40 -53.34 5.17
N ARG A 80 -12.87 -53.79 4.02
CA ARG A 80 -11.43 -53.62 3.72
C ARG A 80 -11.02 -52.15 3.57
N ARG A 81 -11.87 -51.30 2.98
CA ARG A 81 -11.63 -49.84 2.87
C ARG A 81 -11.69 -49.13 4.22
N LEU A 82 -12.56 -49.57 5.13
CA LEU A 82 -12.68 -49.04 6.49
C LEU A 82 -11.55 -49.52 7.44
N VAL A 83 -10.81 -50.56 7.07
CA VAL A 83 -9.69 -51.10 7.88
C VAL A 83 -8.33 -50.63 7.34
N ASP A 84 -8.26 -50.14 6.10
CA ASP A 84 -7.03 -49.61 5.52
C ASP A 84 -6.76 -48.18 6.02
N ILE A 85 -5.99 -48.09 7.11
CA ILE A 85 -5.62 -46.84 7.79
C ILE A 85 -5.02 -45.82 6.82
N HIS A 86 -4.22 -46.27 5.84
CA HIS A 86 -3.59 -45.37 4.86
C HIS A 86 -4.61 -44.74 3.89
N TRP A 87 -5.66 -45.47 3.54
CA TRP A 87 -6.74 -44.95 2.70
C TRP A 87 -7.57 -43.92 3.47
N LEU A 88 -7.94 -44.24 4.71
CA LEU A 88 -8.66 -43.33 5.61
C LEU A 88 -7.86 -42.05 5.89
N GLU A 89 -6.56 -42.19 6.17
CA GLU A 89 -5.67 -41.07 6.42
C GLU A 89 -5.57 -40.14 5.20
N ALA A 90 -5.39 -40.68 3.99
CA ALA A 90 -5.33 -39.87 2.78
C ALA A 90 -6.63 -39.08 2.53
N HIS A 91 -7.80 -39.71 2.73
CA HIS A 91 -9.10 -39.04 2.55
C HIS A 91 -9.39 -38.04 3.67
N ALA A 92 -9.04 -38.35 4.92
CA ALA A 92 -9.17 -37.44 6.05
C ALA A 92 -8.31 -36.19 5.84
N ARG A 93 -7.06 -36.34 5.37
CA ARG A 93 -6.19 -35.22 5.00
C ARG A 93 -6.80 -34.37 3.89
N GLN A 94 -7.32 -34.99 2.83
CA GLN A 94 -7.95 -34.27 1.73
C GLN A 94 -9.22 -33.53 2.18
N PHE A 95 -10.06 -34.17 3.00
CA PHE A 95 -11.27 -33.57 3.57
C PHE A 95 -10.94 -32.40 4.50
N LEU A 96 -9.93 -32.55 5.37
CA LEU A 96 -9.46 -31.49 6.24
C LEU A 96 -9.01 -30.28 5.42
N VAL A 97 -8.20 -30.47 4.38
CA VAL A 97 -7.74 -29.36 3.52
C VAL A 97 -8.91 -28.71 2.78
N LEU A 98 -9.90 -29.49 2.31
CA LEU A 98 -11.12 -28.92 1.72
C LEU A 98 -11.92 -28.09 2.74
N PHE A 99 -12.09 -28.62 3.95
CA PHE A 99 -12.76 -27.90 5.04
C PHE A 99 -12.04 -26.58 5.35
N LEU A 100 -10.70 -26.58 5.42
CA LEU A 100 -9.92 -25.36 5.61
C LEU A 100 -10.10 -24.37 4.44
N ALA A 101 -10.17 -24.83 3.20
CA ALA A 101 -10.48 -23.97 2.06
C ALA A 101 -11.88 -23.34 2.17
N LEU A 102 -12.88 -24.10 2.65
CA LEU A 102 -14.24 -23.58 2.88
C LEU A 102 -14.29 -22.57 4.02
N VAL A 103 -13.51 -22.78 5.09
CA VAL A 103 -13.35 -21.81 6.18
C VAL A 103 -12.74 -20.52 5.63
N LEU A 104 -11.69 -20.62 4.81
CA LEU A 104 -11.06 -19.45 4.17
C LEU A 104 -12.01 -18.70 3.23
N ALA A 105 -12.78 -19.42 2.41
CA ALA A 105 -13.78 -18.82 1.53
C ALA A 105 -14.91 -18.14 2.33
N THR A 106 -15.36 -18.74 3.42
CA THR A 106 -16.33 -18.14 4.33
C THR A 106 -15.77 -16.86 4.96
N GLY A 107 -14.54 -16.92 5.47
CA GLY A 107 -13.84 -15.75 6.01
C GLY A 107 -13.73 -14.62 4.99
N LEU A 108 -13.36 -14.94 3.74
CA LEU A 108 -13.29 -13.97 2.64
C LEU A 108 -14.64 -13.27 2.41
N VAL A 109 -15.76 -14.00 2.39
CA VAL A 109 -17.09 -13.40 2.26
C VAL A 109 -17.43 -12.51 3.46
N LEU A 110 -17.07 -12.93 4.68
CA LEU A 110 -17.31 -12.17 5.91
C LEU A 110 -16.47 -10.89 6.04
N THR A 111 -15.39 -10.75 5.26
CA THR A 111 -14.68 -9.45 5.15
C THR A 111 -15.56 -8.37 4.51
N GLN A 112 -16.64 -8.77 3.81
CA GLN A 112 -17.48 -7.90 2.98
C GLN A 112 -16.69 -7.09 1.93
N SER A 113 -15.52 -7.57 1.50
CA SER A 113 -14.72 -6.93 0.46
C SER A 113 -15.26 -7.21 -0.94
N ARG A 114 -15.73 -6.16 -1.63
CA ARG A 114 -16.17 -6.20 -3.04
C ARG A 114 -15.05 -6.69 -3.95
N GLY A 115 -13.89 -6.05 -3.84
CA GLY A 115 -12.70 -6.35 -4.63
C GLY A 115 -12.24 -7.78 -4.42
N GLY A 116 -12.10 -8.21 -3.16
CA GLY A 116 -11.61 -9.56 -2.84
C GLY A 116 -12.54 -10.69 -3.30
N VAL A 117 -13.86 -10.58 -3.06
CA VAL A 117 -14.81 -11.64 -3.50
C VAL A 117 -14.88 -11.71 -5.03
N TRP A 118 -14.90 -10.55 -5.70
CA TRP A 118 -14.91 -10.49 -7.16
C TRP A 118 -13.61 -11.05 -7.76
N ALA A 119 -12.45 -10.64 -7.24
CA ALA A 119 -11.15 -11.12 -7.67
C ALA A 119 -11.01 -12.64 -7.52
N ALA A 120 -11.47 -13.20 -6.39
CA ALA A 120 -11.49 -14.63 -6.17
C ALA A 120 -12.43 -15.37 -7.13
N ALA A 121 -13.64 -14.83 -7.37
CA ALA A 121 -14.60 -15.44 -8.30
C ALA A 121 -14.08 -15.47 -9.75
N VAL A 122 -13.53 -14.36 -10.24
CA VAL A 122 -12.93 -14.27 -11.58
C VAL A 122 -11.72 -15.20 -11.70
N SER A 123 -10.91 -15.29 -10.65
CA SER A 123 -9.74 -16.17 -10.62
C SER A 123 -10.13 -17.65 -10.62
N LEU A 124 -11.17 -18.04 -9.88
CA LEU A 124 -11.74 -19.39 -9.91
C LEU A 124 -12.21 -19.79 -11.33
N GLY A 125 -12.95 -18.89 -11.99
CA GLY A 125 -13.38 -19.07 -13.37
C GLY A 125 -12.18 -19.25 -14.32
N THR A 126 -11.18 -18.38 -14.19
CA THR A 126 -9.96 -18.40 -15.01
C THR A 126 -9.19 -19.71 -14.84
N ILE A 127 -8.91 -20.15 -13.61
CA ILE A 127 -8.20 -21.42 -13.39
C ILE A 127 -9.02 -22.64 -13.86
N GLY A 128 -10.35 -22.56 -13.80
CA GLY A 128 -11.24 -23.58 -14.35
C GLY A 128 -11.13 -23.68 -15.87
N LEU A 129 -11.10 -22.55 -16.57
CA LEU A 129 -10.87 -22.48 -18.01
C LEU A 129 -9.48 -22.97 -18.40
N LEU A 130 -8.46 -22.62 -17.62
CA LEU A 130 -7.08 -23.09 -17.79
C LEU A 130 -6.96 -24.62 -17.68
N GLU A 131 -7.58 -25.25 -16.66
CA GLU A 131 -7.61 -26.71 -16.55
C GLU A 131 -8.44 -27.37 -17.67
N ARG A 132 -9.52 -26.73 -18.13
CA ARG A 132 -10.29 -27.17 -19.31
C ARG A 132 -9.46 -27.13 -20.59
N ALA A 133 -8.72 -26.05 -20.82
CA ALA A 133 -7.83 -25.90 -21.97
C ALA A 133 -6.74 -26.99 -21.94
N ARG A 134 -6.13 -27.23 -20.79
CA ARG A 134 -5.14 -28.30 -20.60
C ARG A 134 -5.70 -29.69 -20.91
N ARG A 135 -6.93 -30.00 -20.48
CA ARG A 135 -7.60 -31.28 -20.74
C ARG A 135 -8.36 -31.33 -22.08
N ARG A 136 -8.09 -30.39 -23.01
CA ARG A 136 -8.72 -30.32 -24.33
C ARG A 136 -10.25 -30.37 -24.27
N GLY A 137 -10.85 -29.60 -23.36
CA GLY A 137 -12.32 -29.48 -23.23
C GLY A 137 -13.00 -30.56 -22.37
N LYS A 138 -12.27 -31.59 -21.91
CA LYS A 138 -12.85 -32.72 -21.16
C LYS A 138 -12.96 -32.50 -19.64
N SER A 139 -12.68 -31.29 -19.17
CA SER A 139 -12.67 -30.96 -17.73
C SER A 139 -14.01 -30.37 -17.28
N PRO A 140 -14.69 -30.95 -16.28
CA PRO A 140 -15.86 -30.33 -15.66
C PRO A 140 -15.48 -29.15 -14.74
N TRP A 141 -14.19 -29.00 -14.39
CA TRP A 141 -13.71 -27.98 -13.45
C TRP A 141 -14.02 -26.55 -13.89
N ALA A 142 -14.09 -26.25 -15.19
CA ALA A 142 -14.50 -24.92 -15.64
C ALA A 142 -15.91 -24.56 -15.14
N ALA A 143 -16.90 -25.43 -15.40
CA ALA A 143 -18.27 -25.19 -14.98
C ALA A 143 -18.41 -25.18 -13.45
N ILE A 144 -17.73 -26.10 -12.75
CA ILE A 144 -17.77 -26.19 -11.29
C ILE A 144 -17.18 -24.93 -10.65
N LEU A 145 -16.01 -24.47 -11.10
CA LEU A 145 -15.36 -23.31 -10.50
C LEU A 145 -16.05 -21.99 -10.87
N LEU A 146 -16.62 -21.88 -12.08
CA LEU A 146 -17.51 -20.78 -12.43
C LEU A 146 -18.72 -20.75 -11.51
N PHE A 147 -19.38 -21.90 -11.28
CA PHE A 147 -20.51 -22.00 -10.38
C PHE A 147 -20.14 -21.58 -8.95
N ILE A 148 -19.03 -22.09 -8.41
CA ILE A 148 -18.55 -21.71 -7.07
C ILE A 148 -18.24 -20.22 -6.99
N GLY A 149 -17.56 -19.65 -7.99
CA GLY A 149 -17.28 -18.21 -8.05
C GLY A 149 -18.57 -17.39 -8.07
N SER A 150 -19.55 -17.76 -8.90
CA SER A 150 -20.86 -17.11 -8.94
C SER A 150 -21.65 -17.27 -7.64
N LEU A 151 -21.54 -18.41 -6.96
CA LEU A 151 -22.17 -18.65 -5.68
C LEU A 151 -21.55 -17.78 -4.58
N MET A 152 -20.22 -17.65 -4.54
CA MET A 152 -19.54 -16.74 -3.62
C MET A 152 -20.00 -15.29 -3.82
N MET A 153 -20.09 -14.85 -5.08
CA MET A 153 -20.59 -13.51 -5.44
C MET A 153 -22.05 -13.32 -5.02
N TYR A 154 -22.90 -14.32 -5.27
CA TYR A 154 -24.30 -14.30 -4.87
C TYR A 154 -24.47 -14.23 -3.34
N ILE A 155 -23.75 -15.07 -2.59
CA ILE A 155 -23.80 -15.05 -1.13
C ILE A 155 -23.37 -13.69 -0.60
N TRP A 156 -22.29 -13.12 -1.13
CA TRP A 156 -21.83 -11.78 -0.75
C TRP A 156 -22.89 -10.70 -1.02
N LEU A 157 -23.54 -10.72 -2.20
CA LEU A 157 -24.62 -9.79 -2.54
C LEU A 157 -25.78 -9.87 -1.53
N VAL A 158 -26.20 -11.09 -1.17
CA VAL A 158 -27.34 -11.32 -0.27
C VAL A 158 -27.00 -11.07 1.20
N SER A 159 -25.75 -11.27 1.63
CA SER A 159 -25.29 -11.06 3.01
C SER A 159 -25.00 -9.60 3.36
N GLY A 160 -25.59 -8.64 2.64
CA GLY A 160 -25.40 -7.20 2.88
C GLY A 160 -24.22 -6.56 2.11
N GLY A 161 -23.75 -7.17 1.02
CA GLY A 161 -22.72 -6.58 0.16
C GLY A 161 -23.11 -5.25 -0.49
N ILE A 162 -24.42 -4.98 -0.60
CA ILE A 162 -24.96 -3.69 -1.04
C ILE A 162 -25.29 -2.85 0.20
N ASP A 163 -24.28 -2.16 0.72
CA ASP A 163 -24.48 -1.13 1.73
C ASP A 163 -24.80 0.20 1.04
N LEU A 164 -26.10 0.47 0.86
CA LEU A 164 -26.59 1.71 0.23
C LEU A 164 -26.16 2.96 1.01
N SER A 165 -25.82 2.83 2.30
CA SER A 165 -25.32 3.96 3.11
C SER A 165 -23.93 4.45 2.68
N ARG A 166 -23.22 3.68 1.85
CA ARG A 166 -21.91 4.06 1.30
C ARG A 166 -22.00 4.73 -0.07
N LEU A 167 -23.18 4.81 -0.67
CA LEU A 167 -23.40 5.60 -1.89
C LEU A 167 -23.26 7.07 -1.50
N GLY A 168 -22.12 7.69 -1.87
CA GLY A 168 -21.79 9.08 -1.54
C GLY A 168 -20.71 9.27 -0.46
N THR A 169 -20.14 8.19 0.10
CA THR A 169 -18.95 8.31 0.97
C THR A 169 -17.66 8.23 0.14
N LEU A 170 -16.51 8.62 0.71
CA LEU A 170 -15.18 8.49 0.09
C LEU A 170 -14.87 7.05 -0.35
N ALA A 171 -15.30 6.08 0.46
CA ALA A 171 -15.19 4.65 0.16
C ALA A 171 -16.26 4.15 -0.84
N GLY A 172 -17.17 5.05 -1.23
CA GLY A 172 -18.21 4.87 -2.23
C GLY A 172 -17.68 4.97 -3.67
N TYR A 173 -18.60 4.82 -4.62
CA TYR A 173 -18.26 4.77 -6.05
C TYR A 173 -17.71 6.12 -6.58
N GLU A 174 -18.34 7.23 -6.22
CA GLU A 174 -17.95 8.57 -6.67
C GLU A 174 -16.58 8.99 -6.15
N GLY A 175 -16.29 8.73 -4.87
CA GLY A 175 -14.97 8.99 -4.28
C GLY A 175 -13.87 8.21 -5.01
N ARG A 176 -14.06 6.90 -5.26
CA ARG A 176 -13.09 6.09 -6.02
C ARG A 176 -12.90 6.57 -7.45
N LEU A 177 -13.99 6.93 -8.14
CA LEU A 177 -13.91 7.42 -9.50
C LEU A 177 -13.10 8.72 -9.57
N SER A 178 -13.38 9.66 -8.65
CA SER A 178 -12.62 10.91 -8.51
C SER A 178 -11.13 10.65 -8.24
N MET A 179 -10.82 9.70 -7.34
CA MET A 179 -9.43 9.29 -7.07
C MET A 179 -8.74 8.74 -8.31
N TYR A 180 -9.40 7.85 -9.05
CA TYR A 180 -8.83 7.27 -10.26
C TYR A 180 -8.63 8.32 -11.35
N THR A 181 -9.57 9.25 -11.53
CA THR A 181 -9.42 10.34 -12.51
C THR A 181 -8.28 11.27 -12.16
N GLY A 182 -8.15 11.67 -10.88
CA GLY A 182 -7.02 12.48 -10.42
C GLY A 182 -5.68 11.74 -10.58
N THR A 183 -5.67 10.43 -10.32
CA THR A 183 -4.45 9.61 -10.41
C THR A 183 -3.99 9.48 -11.87
N LEU A 184 -4.94 9.34 -12.80
CA LEU A 184 -4.65 9.33 -14.23
C LEU A 184 -4.17 10.68 -14.75
N ALA A 185 -4.71 11.79 -14.23
CA ALA A 185 -4.22 13.13 -14.54
C ALA A 185 -2.77 13.32 -14.06
N LEU A 186 -2.49 12.96 -12.80
CA LEU A 186 -1.13 12.96 -12.23
C LEU A 186 -0.17 12.10 -13.06
N ALA A 187 -0.57 10.88 -13.40
CA ALA A 187 0.23 9.99 -14.24
C ALA A 187 0.46 10.56 -15.66
N GLY A 188 -0.48 11.37 -16.17
CA GLY A 188 -0.36 12.08 -17.45
C GLY A 188 0.75 13.12 -17.43
N ASP A 189 0.85 13.89 -16.35
CA ASP A 189 1.85 14.96 -16.19
C ASP A 189 3.27 14.41 -15.93
N PHE A 190 3.37 13.20 -15.36
CA PHE A 190 4.65 12.53 -15.05
C PHE A 190 4.81 11.17 -15.77
N LEU A 191 4.47 11.11 -17.06
CA LEU A 191 4.32 9.86 -17.80
C LEU A 191 5.54 8.92 -17.78
N LEU A 192 6.76 9.44 -17.88
CA LEU A 192 7.95 8.59 -18.08
C LEU A 192 8.43 7.94 -16.78
N THR A 193 8.63 8.75 -15.75
CA THR A 193 9.28 8.35 -14.49
C THR A 193 8.35 8.37 -13.29
N GLY A 194 7.14 8.91 -13.44
CA GLY A 194 6.24 9.18 -12.33
C GLY A 194 6.76 10.28 -11.41
N VAL A 195 6.07 10.44 -10.29
CA VAL A 195 6.40 11.42 -9.24
C VAL A 195 7.47 10.94 -8.26
N GLY A 196 7.87 9.66 -8.35
CA GLY A 196 8.75 8.99 -7.40
C GLY A 196 7.98 8.02 -6.48
N PHE A 197 8.63 6.91 -6.13
CA PHE A 197 8.07 5.92 -5.21
C PHE A 197 7.76 6.54 -3.85
N GLY A 198 6.52 6.37 -3.37
CA GLY A 198 6.04 6.92 -2.11
C GLY A 198 5.65 8.41 -2.14
N ALA A 199 5.84 9.13 -3.26
CA ALA A 199 5.52 10.56 -3.37
C ALA A 199 4.05 10.81 -3.80
N PHE A 200 3.24 9.76 -3.95
CA PHE A 200 1.84 9.90 -4.40
C PHE A 200 1.05 10.89 -3.54
N ALA A 201 1.04 10.69 -2.23
CA ALA A 201 0.25 11.50 -1.30
C ALA A 201 0.67 12.98 -1.27
N GLU A 202 1.95 13.25 -1.55
CA GLU A 202 2.54 14.59 -1.55
C GLU A 202 2.11 15.40 -2.78
N VAL A 203 2.01 14.74 -3.94
CA VAL A 203 1.67 15.39 -5.21
C VAL A 203 0.17 15.33 -5.52
N PHE A 204 -0.53 14.31 -5.03
CA PHE A 204 -1.93 14.05 -5.38
C PHE A 204 -2.89 15.15 -4.92
N SER A 205 -2.54 15.92 -3.88
CA SER A 205 -3.32 17.07 -3.40
C SER A 205 -3.63 18.10 -4.50
N ILE A 206 -2.76 18.22 -5.51
CA ILE A 206 -2.93 19.10 -6.67
C ILE A 206 -4.05 18.60 -7.61
N TYR A 207 -4.24 17.28 -7.68
CA TYR A 207 -5.18 16.60 -8.59
C TYR A 207 -6.46 16.15 -7.88
N GLN A 208 -6.58 16.44 -6.58
CA GLN A 208 -7.69 16.02 -5.77
C GLN A 208 -8.94 16.84 -6.11
N ALA A 209 -10.02 16.18 -6.50
CA ALA A 209 -11.29 16.83 -6.83
C ALA A 209 -12.40 16.41 -5.84
N GLU A 210 -13.53 17.12 -5.86
CA GLU A 210 -14.74 16.67 -5.14
C GLU A 210 -15.09 15.22 -5.51
N PRO A 211 -15.58 14.38 -4.56
CA PRO A 211 -15.88 14.67 -3.14
C PRO A 211 -14.69 14.52 -2.17
N LEU A 212 -13.45 14.50 -2.66
CA LEU A 212 -12.28 14.13 -1.86
C LEU A 212 -11.74 15.28 -1.02
N LEU A 213 -12.05 16.54 -1.35
CA LEU A 213 -11.40 17.75 -0.80
C LEU A 213 -11.37 17.82 0.74
N ALA A 214 -12.34 17.21 1.42
CA ALA A 214 -12.38 17.19 2.88
C ALA A 214 -11.40 16.20 3.55
N ASN A 215 -10.61 15.42 2.79
CA ASN A 215 -9.79 14.33 3.31
C ASN A 215 -8.41 14.30 2.67
N PHE A 216 -7.42 13.87 3.43
CA PHE A 216 -6.11 13.55 2.89
C PHE A 216 -6.15 12.17 2.21
N VAL A 217 -5.77 12.11 0.93
CA VAL A 217 -5.74 10.86 0.15
C VAL A 217 -4.30 10.39 0.02
N ASP A 218 -3.98 9.30 0.71
CA ASP A 218 -2.63 8.74 0.81
C ASP A 218 -2.35 7.62 -0.20
N ALA A 219 -3.39 7.07 -0.83
CA ALA A 219 -3.27 6.00 -1.82
C ALA A 219 -4.30 6.12 -2.93
N ALA A 220 -3.96 5.66 -4.13
CA ALA A 220 -4.85 5.70 -5.29
C ALA A 220 -6.02 4.70 -5.20
N HIS A 221 -6.06 3.85 -4.17
CA HIS A 221 -6.99 2.71 -4.08
C HIS A 221 -6.93 1.77 -5.29
N SER A 222 -5.75 1.64 -5.89
CA SER A 222 -5.41 0.69 -6.95
C SER A 222 -3.90 0.62 -7.01
N ASP A 223 -3.29 -0.50 -6.62
CA ASP A 223 -1.83 -0.68 -6.69
C ASP A 223 -1.32 -0.43 -8.12
N TRP A 224 -2.10 -0.77 -9.16
CA TRP A 224 -1.71 -0.54 -10.55
C TRP A 224 -1.70 0.93 -10.95
N LEU A 225 -2.70 1.71 -10.54
CA LEU A 225 -2.73 3.15 -10.82
C LEU A 225 -1.68 3.89 -10.00
N GLN A 226 -1.51 3.52 -8.73
CA GLN A 226 -0.49 4.10 -7.88
C GLN A 226 0.92 3.83 -8.43
N LEU A 227 1.18 2.60 -8.87
CA LEU A 227 2.45 2.27 -9.52
C LEU A 227 2.69 3.10 -10.79
N MET A 228 1.66 3.32 -11.61
CA MET A 228 1.78 4.18 -12.79
C MET A 228 2.07 5.64 -12.40
N ALA A 229 1.38 6.18 -11.38
CA ALA A 229 1.60 7.53 -10.89
C ALA A 229 3.01 7.73 -10.32
N GLU A 230 3.48 6.80 -9.50
CA GLU A 230 4.76 6.93 -8.79
C GLU A 230 5.98 6.60 -9.65
N THR A 231 5.85 5.68 -10.62
CA THR A 231 7.00 5.17 -11.39
C THR A 231 6.94 5.45 -12.88
N GLY A 232 5.83 6.04 -13.33
CA GLY A 232 5.54 6.26 -14.73
C GLY A 232 5.41 4.95 -15.50
N VAL A 233 5.35 5.09 -16.82
CA VAL A 233 5.23 3.95 -17.73
C VAL A 233 6.43 3.01 -17.65
N VAL A 234 7.62 3.53 -17.33
CA VAL A 234 8.84 2.71 -17.27
C VAL A 234 8.78 1.72 -16.11
N GLY A 235 8.50 2.18 -14.89
CA GLY A 235 8.38 1.29 -13.73
C GLY A 235 7.13 0.41 -13.81
N PHE A 236 6.01 0.98 -14.27
CA PHE A 236 4.77 0.25 -14.48
C PHE A 236 4.95 -0.95 -15.42
N LEU A 237 5.53 -0.74 -16.61
CA LEU A 237 5.77 -1.83 -17.58
C LEU A 237 6.80 -2.84 -17.06
N LEU A 238 7.78 -2.42 -16.27
CA LEU A 238 8.76 -3.32 -15.69
C LEU A 238 8.10 -4.29 -14.70
N VAL A 239 7.28 -3.78 -13.78
CA VAL A 239 6.62 -4.60 -12.76
C VAL A 239 5.48 -5.41 -13.37
N LEU A 240 4.57 -4.78 -14.12
CA LEU A 240 3.46 -5.49 -14.77
C LEU A 240 3.99 -6.52 -15.79
N GLY A 241 5.01 -6.15 -16.58
CA GLY A 241 5.66 -7.05 -17.51
C GLY A 241 6.30 -8.25 -16.82
N SER A 242 6.99 -8.03 -15.69
CA SER A 242 7.57 -9.11 -14.88
C SER A 242 6.50 -10.03 -14.29
N PHE A 243 5.40 -9.44 -13.79
CA PHE A 243 4.26 -10.18 -13.25
C PHE A 243 3.58 -11.06 -14.32
N LEU A 244 3.26 -10.49 -15.48
CA LEU A 244 2.65 -11.21 -16.60
C LEU A 244 3.60 -12.26 -17.20
N TYR A 245 4.89 -11.95 -17.30
CA TYR A 245 5.91 -12.90 -17.72
C TYR A 245 5.98 -14.10 -16.76
N TYR A 246 6.01 -13.85 -15.45
CA TYR A 246 6.04 -14.92 -14.45
C TYR A 246 4.77 -15.78 -14.50
N LEU A 247 3.60 -15.16 -14.63
CA LEU A 247 2.33 -15.88 -14.77
C LEU A 247 2.32 -16.77 -16.03
N HIS A 248 2.80 -16.24 -17.17
CA HIS A 248 2.97 -17.01 -18.40
C HIS A 248 3.97 -18.15 -18.24
N TYR A 249 5.12 -17.89 -17.62
CA TYR A 249 6.15 -18.88 -17.31
C TYR A 249 5.56 -20.04 -16.50
N LEU A 250 4.85 -19.71 -15.42
CA LEU A 250 4.24 -20.66 -14.52
C LEU A 250 3.21 -21.52 -15.27
N TRP A 251 2.31 -20.90 -16.03
CA TRP A 251 1.34 -21.59 -16.89
C TRP A 251 2.00 -22.58 -17.88
N LYS A 252 3.02 -22.11 -18.62
CA LYS A 252 3.71 -22.89 -19.66
C LYS A 252 4.38 -24.14 -19.10
N HIS A 253 4.95 -24.05 -17.91
CA HIS A 253 5.60 -25.20 -17.25
C HIS A 253 4.59 -26.09 -16.54
N TRP A 254 3.63 -25.49 -15.83
CA TRP A 254 2.56 -26.19 -15.12
C TRP A 254 1.78 -27.12 -16.05
N ARG A 255 1.39 -26.67 -17.25
CA ARG A 255 0.59 -27.49 -18.18
C ARG A 255 1.27 -28.79 -18.63
N LYS A 256 2.60 -28.86 -18.54
CA LYS A 256 3.41 -30.04 -18.90
C LYS A 256 3.56 -31.04 -17.75
N ARG A 257 3.21 -30.65 -16.53
CA ARG A 257 3.34 -31.49 -15.33
C ARG A 257 2.33 -32.64 -15.36
N GLN A 258 2.73 -33.76 -14.76
CA GLN A 258 1.92 -34.96 -14.59
C GLN A 258 1.73 -35.33 -13.10
N ASP A 259 2.62 -34.87 -12.23
CA ASP A 259 2.51 -35.08 -10.79
C ASP A 259 1.31 -34.32 -10.21
N ASN A 260 0.43 -35.02 -9.50
CA ASN A 260 -0.80 -34.44 -8.95
C ASN A 260 -0.52 -33.26 -8.02
N LEU A 261 0.49 -33.36 -7.16
CA LEU A 261 0.82 -32.32 -6.20
C LEU A 261 1.30 -31.05 -6.91
N ALA A 262 2.23 -31.19 -7.86
CA ALA A 262 2.69 -30.11 -8.72
C ALA A 262 1.53 -29.44 -9.49
N LEU A 263 0.57 -30.24 -9.95
CA LEU A 263 -0.61 -29.74 -10.66
C LEU A 263 -1.56 -28.98 -9.74
N GLY A 264 -1.83 -29.51 -8.55
CA GLY A 264 -2.67 -28.85 -7.57
C GLY A 264 -2.05 -27.54 -7.09
N ILE A 265 -0.84 -27.60 -6.53
CA ILE A 265 -0.15 -26.43 -5.98
C ILE A 265 0.07 -25.38 -7.07
N GLY A 266 0.53 -25.77 -8.27
CA GLY A 266 0.77 -24.82 -9.35
C GLY A 266 -0.50 -24.12 -9.83
N LEU A 267 -1.64 -24.83 -9.89
CA LEU A 267 -2.93 -24.21 -10.22
C LEU A 267 -3.41 -23.26 -9.12
N GLY A 268 -3.20 -23.64 -7.85
CA GLY A 268 -3.44 -22.77 -6.70
C GLY A 268 -2.60 -21.49 -6.75
N CYS A 269 -1.30 -21.59 -7.08
CA CYS A 269 -0.44 -20.42 -7.20
C CYS A 269 -0.87 -19.51 -8.36
N ILE A 270 -1.25 -20.07 -9.51
CA ILE A 270 -1.83 -19.29 -10.62
C ILE A 270 -3.10 -18.56 -10.17
N GLY A 271 -4.00 -19.24 -9.46
CA GLY A 271 -5.22 -18.64 -8.91
C GLY A 271 -4.94 -17.53 -7.92
N ALA A 272 -3.99 -17.71 -7.00
CA ALA A 272 -3.59 -16.70 -6.03
C ALA A 272 -2.99 -15.46 -6.70
N LEU A 273 -2.12 -15.64 -7.70
CA LEU A 273 -1.54 -14.53 -8.48
C LEU A 273 -2.63 -13.75 -9.23
N LEU A 274 -3.53 -14.46 -9.92
CA LEU A 274 -4.66 -13.83 -10.59
C LEU A 274 -5.53 -13.03 -9.62
N SER A 275 -5.86 -13.62 -8.45
CA SER A 275 -6.74 -12.99 -7.47
C SER A 275 -6.14 -11.70 -6.95
N VAL A 276 -4.92 -11.75 -6.41
CA VAL A 276 -4.29 -10.54 -5.89
C VAL A 276 -4.04 -9.51 -6.98
N GLY A 277 -3.73 -9.93 -8.21
CA GLY A 277 -3.57 -9.02 -9.36
C GLY A 277 -4.87 -8.31 -9.76
N PHE A 278 -6.02 -9.00 -9.71
CA PHE A 278 -7.32 -8.39 -9.95
C PHE A 278 -7.78 -7.51 -8.78
N HIS A 279 -7.52 -7.93 -7.54
CA HIS A 279 -7.85 -7.16 -6.35
C HIS A 279 -7.03 -5.87 -6.28
N ALA A 280 -5.73 -5.93 -6.62
CA ALA A 280 -4.82 -4.80 -6.78
C ALA A 280 -5.25 -3.77 -7.85
N ALA A 281 -6.22 -4.09 -8.70
CA ALA A 281 -6.81 -3.12 -9.63
C ALA A 281 -7.88 -2.24 -8.98
N LEU A 282 -8.53 -2.74 -7.92
CA LEU A 282 -9.66 -2.10 -7.25
C LEU A 282 -9.32 -1.59 -5.84
N GLU A 283 -8.19 -2.04 -5.31
CA GLU A 283 -7.63 -1.71 -4.01
C GLU A 283 -6.09 -1.73 -4.07
N PHE A 284 -5.45 -1.44 -2.94
CA PHE A 284 -4.00 -1.35 -2.78
C PHE A 284 -3.44 -2.37 -1.75
N PRO A 285 -3.81 -3.66 -1.81
CA PRO A 285 -3.41 -4.63 -0.78
C PRO A 285 -1.90 -4.88 -0.71
N LEU A 286 -1.12 -4.58 -1.76
CA LEU A 286 0.33 -4.86 -1.80
C LEU A 286 1.17 -3.84 -1.02
N HIS A 287 0.60 -2.68 -0.66
CA HIS A 287 1.21 -1.75 0.29
C HIS A 287 1.22 -2.31 1.72
N ILE A 288 0.47 -3.38 1.98
CA ILE A 288 0.47 -4.06 3.28
C ILE A 288 1.53 -5.18 3.31
N PRO A 289 2.54 -5.10 4.20
CA PRO A 289 3.67 -6.04 4.20
C PRO A 289 3.26 -7.51 4.30
N ALA A 290 2.22 -7.82 5.08
CA ALA A 290 1.72 -9.19 5.22
C ALA A 290 1.25 -9.80 3.89
N ASN A 291 0.61 -9.01 3.02
CA ASN A 291 0.17 -9.45 1.71
C ASN A 291 1.34 -9.59 0.74
N SER A 292 2.26 -8.62 0.72
CA SER A 292 3.46 -8.68 -0.12
C SER A 292 4.37 -9.86 0.23
N LEU A 293 4.51 -10.20 1.52
CA LEU A 293 5.22 -11.40 1.95
C LEU A 293 4.51 -12.69 1.53
N LEU A 294 3.18 -12.76 1.67
CA LEU A 294 2.41 -13.91 1.20
C LEU A 294 2.50 -14.08 -0.32
N LEU A 295 2.47 -12.98 -1.08
CA LEU A 295 2.70 -13.00 -2.53
C LEU A 295 4.10 -13.55 -2.87
N ALA A 296 5.15 -13.14 -2.14
CA ALA A 296 6.49 -13.70 -2.32
C ALA A 296 6.53 -15.22 -2.08
N VAL A 297 5.81 -15.70 -1.06
CA VAL A 297 5.64 -17.14 -0.80
C VAL A 297 4.88 -17.83 -1.94
N VAL A 298 3.80 -17.25 -2.45
CA VAL A 298 3.04 -17.77 -3.60
C VAL A 298 3.94 -17.90 -4.84
N VAL A 299 4.74 -16.87 -5.12
CA VAL A 299 5.70 -16.87 -6.23
C VAL A 299 6.72 -18.00 -6.02
N ALA A 300 7.35 -18.11 -4.85
CA ALA A 300 8.32 -19.15 -4.56
C ALA A 300 7.73 -20.57 -4.68
N LEU A 301 6.54 -20.80 -4.11
CA LEU A 301 5.83 -22.09 -4.19
C LEU A 301 5.44 -22.44 -5.61
N GLY A 302 5.00 -21.48 -6.41
CA GLY A 302 4.68 -21.68 -7.83
C GLY A 302 5.91 -22.17 -8.61
N PHE A 303 7.05 -21.53 -8.39
CA PHE A 303 8.32 -21.92 -9.02
C PHE A 303 8.74 -23.32 -8.59
N LEU A 304 8.70 -23.63 -7.29
CA LEU A 304 9.06 -24.95 -6.77
C LEU A 304 8.11 -26.05 -7.27
N ALA A 305 6.80 -25.78 -7.36
CA ALA A 305 5.81 -26.74 -7.82
C ALA A 305 6.07 -27.20 -9.26
N VAL A 306 6.43 -26.29 -10.17
CA VAL A 306 6.71 -26.66 -11.57
C VAL A 306 8.07 -27.34 -11.76
N HIS A 307 9.00 -27.20 -10.81
CA HIS A 307 10.30 -27.90 -10.80
C HIS A 307 10.34 -29.10 -9.83
N LEU A 308 9.20 -29.51 -9.27
CA LEU A 308 9.15 -30.61 -8.33
C LEU A 308 9.62 -31.91 -9.00
N HIS A 309 10.76 -32.45 -8.56
CA HIS A 309 11.23 -33.78 -8.93
C HIS A 309 11.07 -34.68 -7.70
N ARG A 310 10.22 -35.71 -7.78
CA ARG A 310 10.18 -36.77 -6.76
C ARG A 310 11.41 -37.64 -6.94
N GLN A 311 12.54 -37.23 -6.39
CA GLN A 311 13.66 -38.16 -6.21
C GLN A 311 13.48 -38.89 -4.87
N PRO A 312 13.69 -40.21 -4.79
CA PRO A 312 13.85 -40.86 -3.50
C PRO A 312 15.00 -40.17 -2.77
N TRP A 313 14.88 -39.99 -1.46
CA TRP A 313 15.91 -39.43 -0.59
C TRP A 313 17.25 -40.15 -0.84
N SER A 314 18.03 -39.63 -1.77
CA SER A 314 19.37 -40.03 -2.11
C SER A 314 20.14 -38.74 -2.04
N TYR A 315 21.21 -38.75 -1.24
CA TYR A 315 22.14 -37.67 -0.92
C TYR A 315 21.79 -36.30 -1.50
N PHE A 316 21.58 -35.31 -0.62
CA PHE A 316 21.44 -33.89 -0.94
C PHE A 316 22.68 -33.42 -1.74
N SER A 317 22.64 -33.70 -3.03
CA SER A 317 23.70 -33.40 -3.99
C SER A 317 23.24 -32.11 -4.64
N TYR A 318 23.78 -30.99 -4.17
CA TYR A 318 23.71 -29.76 -4.94
C TYR A 318 24.34 -30.09 -6.29
N PRO A 319 23.63 -29.97 -7.44
CA PRO A 319 24.28 -30.13 -8.72
C PRO A 319 25.34 -29.02 -8.82
N THR A 320 26.60 -29.36 -8.54
CA THR A 320 27.74 -28.47 -8.69
C THR A 320 27.97 -28.30 -10.19
N ARG A 321 27.31 -27.28 -10.74
CA ARG A 321 27.56 -26.86 -12.12
C ARG A 321 28.85 -26.04 -12.12
N ILE A 322 29.94 -26.67 -12.54
CA ILE A 322 31.19 -25.97 -12.84
C ILE A 322 30.98 -25.23 -14.16
N PHE A 323 30.80 -23.91 -14.09
CA PHE A 323 30.67 -23.07 -15.28
C PHE A 323 32.06 -22.66 -15.75
N GLN A 324 32.48 -23.12 -16.93
CA GLN A 324 33.65 -22.54 -17.59
C GLN A 324 33.35 -21.07 -17.95
N MET A 325 34.20 -20.16 -17.44
CA MET A 325 34.11 -18.71 -17.63
C MET A 325 34.44 -18.36 -19.08
N SER A 326 33.42 -18.01 -19.86
CA SER A 326 33.58 -17.36 -21.17
C SER A 326 33.35 -15.86 -21.03
N ARG A 327 33.85 -15.04 -21.97
CA ARG A 327 33.69 -13.58 -21.94
C ARG A 327 32.23 -13.13 -21.77
N ARG A 328 31.27 -13.81 -22.42
CA ARG A 328 29.82 -13.54 -22.24
C ARG A 328 29.31 -13.91 -20.85
N ARG A 329 29.76 -15.04 -20.27
CA ARG A 329 29.36 -15.47 -18.92
C ARG A 329 29.97 -14.57 -17.84
N GLY A 330 31.16 -14.01 -18.09
CA GLY A 330 31.75 -12.98 -17.24
C GLY A 330 30.85 -11.76 -17.10
N TRP A 331 30.27 -11.25 -18.20
CA TRP A 331 29.30 -10.15 -18.16
C TRP A 331 28.00 -10.50 -17.40
N ILE A 332 27.49 -11.72 -17.57
CA ILE A 332 26.31 -12.18 -16.83
C ILE A 332 26.61 -12.23 -15.32
N PHE A 333 27.76 -12.78 -14.94
CA PHE A 333 28.18 -12.84 -13.54
C PHE A 333 28.35 -11.43 -12.96
N ALA A 334 29.06 -10.54 -13.68
CA ALA A 334 29.20 -9.14 -13.28
C ALA A 334 27.84 -8.45 -13.09
N GLY A 335 26.88 -8.69 -13.97
CA GLY A 335 25.51 -8.17 -13.84
C GLY A 335 24.78 -8.69 -12.59
N HIS A 336 24.90 -9.99 -12.28
CA HIS A 336 24.29 -10.56 -11.06
C HIS A 336 24.98 -10.04 -9.80
N SER A 337 26.31 -9.91 -9.80
CA SER A 337 27.06 -9.33 -8.69
C SER A 337 26.69 -7.86 -8.47
N ALA A 338 26.53 -7.08 -9.54
CA ALA A 338 26.08 -5.70 -9.47
C ALA A 338 24.65 -5.60 -8.90
N LEU A 339 23.73 -6.46 -9.36
CA LEU A 339 22.37 -6.52 -8.82
C LEU A 339 22.36 -6.93 -7.34
N ALA A 340 23.15 -7.92 -6.95
CA ALA A 340 23.27 -8.35 -5.55
C ALA A 340 23.84 -7.24 -4.66
N LEU A 341 24.84 -6.50 -5.15
CA LEU A 341 25.40 -5.33 -4.47
C LEU A 341 24.35 -4.22 -4.32
N LEU A 342 23.58 -3.94 -5.38
CA LEU A 342 22.49 -2.97 -5.34
C LEU A 342 21.42 -3.37 -4.31
N LEU A 343 21.00 -4.63 -4.30
CA LEU A 343 20.03 -5.14 -3.32
C LEU A 343 20.58 -5.06 -1.89
N LEU A 344 21.88 -5.33 -1.69
CA LEU A 344 22.53 -5.15 -0.39
C LEU A 344 22.57 -3.68 0.03
N MET A 345 22.89 -2.76 -0.88
CA MET A 345 22.87 -1.32 -0.62
C MET A 345 21.46 -0.85 -0.24
N LEU A 346 20.43 -1.30 -0.95
CA LEU A 346 19.03 -1.00 -0.62
C LEU A 346 18.63 -1.57 0.74
N ALA A 347 19.00 -2.82 1.04
CA ALA A 347 18.74 -3.43 2.34
C ALA A 347 19.43 -2.67 3.48
N LEU A 348 20.66 -2.21 3.26
CA LEU A 348 21.39 -1.36 4.20
C LEU A 348 20.70 0.00 4.35
N ALA A 349 20.23 0.62 3.27
CA ALA A 349 19.49 1.89 3.34
C ALA A 349 18.20 1.74 4.17
N VAL A 350 17.42 0.69 3.93
CA VAL A 350 16.23 0.35 4.72
C VAL A 350 16.58 0.12 6.19
N TRP A 351 17.68 -0.59 6.48
CA TRP A 351 18.15 -0.78 7.84
C TRP A 351 18.52 0.53 8.53
N HIS A 352 19.23 1.43 7.83
CA HIS A 352 19.60 2.74 8.37
C HIS A 352 18.37 3.62 8.63
N HIS A 353 17.41 3.64 7.70
CA HIS A 353 16.14 4.34 7.88
C HIS A 353 15.36 3.79 9.08
N TRP A 354 15.21 2.47 9.19
CA TRP A 354 14.58 1.85 10.35
C TRP A 354 15.31 2.15 11.67
N ALA A 355 16.64 2.22 11.64
CA ALA A 355 17.43 2.62 12.80
C ALA A 355 17.24 4.11 13.16
N ALA A 356 16.96 4.98 12.17
CA ALA A 356 16.59 6.38 12.39
C ALA A 356 15.19 6.50 13.01
N GLU A 357 14.20 5.78 12.47
CA GLU A 357 12.82 5.72 13.00
C GLU A 357 12.73 5.20 14.44
N ARG A 358 13.72 4.40 14.88
CA ARG A 358 13.82 3.97 16.28
C ARG A 358 14.28 5.07 17.23
N LEU A 359 15.00 6.07 16.74
CA LEU A 359 15.54 7.18 17.53
C LEU A 359 14.55 8.34 17.56
N ALA A 360 14.06 8.75 16.40
CA ALA A 360 13.04 9.78 16.25
C ALA A 360 12.07 9.28 15.16
N PRO A 361 10.89 8.74 15.53
CA PRO A 361 9.89 8.37 14.54
C PRO A 361 9.43 9.60 13.77
N SER A 362 9.57 9.58 12.44
CA SER A 362 9.07 10.66 11.58
C SER A 362 7.69 10.36 11.02
N GLU A 363 7.33 9.08 10.93
CA GLU A 363 6.04 8.63 10.41
C GLU A 363 5.00 8.47 11.52
N MET A 364 3.74 8.70 11.16
CA MET A 364 2.63 8.53 12.09
C MET A 364 2.42 7.05 12.43
N ASP A 365 2.64 6.68 13.69
CA ASP A 365 2.29 5.34 14.19
C ASP A 365 0.93 5.38 14.89
N SER A 366 -0.11 4.93 14.19
CA SER A 366 -1.49 4.85 14.72
C SER A 366 -1.65 4.00 15.99
N THR A 367 -0.64 3.18 16.32
CA THR A 367 -0.63 2.29 17.49
C THR A 367 0.13 2.86 18.68
N ARG A 368 0.89 3.95 18.48
CA ARG A 368 1.64 4.64 19.53
C ARG A 368 1.03 6.02 19.82
N GLY A 369 1.17 6.46 21.06
CA GLY A 369 0.88 7.84 21.40
C GLY A 369 1.92 8.79 20.80
N PRO A 370 1.70 10.11 20.90
CA PRO A 370 2.71 11.10 20.52
C PRO A 370 4.02 10.81 21.25
N VAL A 371 5.10 10.60 20.49
CA VAL A 371 6.44 10.38 21.03
C VAL A 371 7.16 11.73 21.04
N THR A 372 7.67 12.12 22.20
CA THR A 372 8.59 13.26 22.33
C THR A 372 10.02 12.75 22.20
N TYR A 373 10.82 13.39 21.36
CA TYR A 373 12.23 13.07 21.15
C TYR A 373 13.10 14.30 21.43
N THR A 374 14.35 14.05 21.79
CA THR A 374 15.33 15.08 22.12
C THR A 374 16.13 15.51 20.88
N ILE A 375 16.67 16.73 20.89
CA ILE A 375 17.53 17.24 19.81
C ILE A 375 18.69 16.28 19.44
N PRO A 376 19.41 15.66 20.40
CA PRO A 376 20.44 14.66 20.08
C PRO A 376 19.90 13.43 19.34
N GLU A 377 18.70 12.96 19.68
CA GLU A 377 18.05 11.83 19.00
C GLU A 377 17.67 12.18 17.57
N ILE A 378 17.11 13.38 17.33
CA ILE A 378 16.80 13.86 15.97
C ILE A 378 18.08 13.97 15.14
N LYS A 379 19.15 14.57 15.68
CA LYS A 379 20.46 14.67 14.98
C LYS A 379 21.03 13.29 14.65
N ALA A 380 20.92 12.33 15.57
CA ALA A 380 21.36 10.96 15.33
C ALA A 380 20.50 10.22 14.29
N ALA A 381 19.17 10.47 14.26
CA ALA A 381 18.27 9.95 13.23
C ALA A 381 18.59 10.53 11.85
N MET A 382 18.76 11.86 11.76
CA MET A 382 19.14 12.58 10.55
C MET A 382 20.49 12.08 9.98
N ALA A 383 21.48 11.80 10.84
CA ALA A 383 22.76 11.25 10.40
C ALA A 383 22.64 9.83 9.82
N LYS A 384 21.66 9.04 10.26
CA LYS A 384 21.39 7.69 9.73
C LYS A 384 20.58 7.73 8.43
N SER A 385 19.69 8.71 8.27
CA SER A 385 18.80 8.81 7.12
C SER A 385 18.77 10.25 6.60
N PRO A 386 19.88 10.73 5.99
CA PRO A 386 20.03 12.13 5.58
C PRO A 386 19.09 12.56 4.45
N GLY A 387 18.49 11.61 3.74
CA GLY A 387 17.52 11.88 2.68
C GLY A 387 16.08 12.08 3.15
N ASN A 388 15.78 11.90 4.45
CA ASN A 388 14.43 12.10 4.97
C ASN A 388 14.23 13.57 5.38
N ALA A 389 13.36 14.29 4.67
CA ALA A 389 13.04 15.70 4.91
C ALA A 389 12.40 15.95 6.28
N ALA A 390 11.75 14.96 6.89
CA ALA A 390 11.09 15.14 8.17
C ALA A 390 12.09 15.44 9.31
N TYR A 391 13.30 14.87 9.30
CA TYR A 391 14.26 15.11 10.37
C TYR A 391 14.78 16.55 10.46
N PRO A 392 15.24 17.21 9.38
CA PRO A 392 15.60 18.62 9.45
C PRO A 392 14.39 19.49 9.84
N ALA A 393 13.17 19.17 9.39
CA ALA A 393 11.95 19.88 9.80
C ALA A 393 11.72 19.79 11.32
N LEU A 394 11.79 18.58 11.87
CA LEU A 394 11.65 18.32 13.30
C LEU A 394 12.75 19.02 14.11
N LEU A 395 14.00 18.99 13.61
CA LEU A 395 15.12 19.67 14.26
C LEU A 395 14.94 21.18 14.26
N ALA A 396 14.49 21.76 13.14
CA ALA A 396 14.19 23.19 13.03
C ALA A 396 13.13 23.61 14.05
N LEU A 397 12.04 22.84 14.14
CA LEU A 397 10.94 23.09 15.07
C LEU A 397 11.38 23.04 16.54
N GLU A 398 12.15 22.01 16.94
CA GLU A 398 12.61 21.89 18.33
C GLU A 398 13.65 22.97 18.69
N LEU A 399 14.56 23.32 17.78
CA LEU A 399 15.50 24.42 17.98
C LEU A 399 14.79 25.77 18.06
N GLN A 400 13.73 25.97 17.27
CA GLN A 400 12.92 27.18 17.33
C GLN A 400 12.25 27.32 18.70
N LYS A 401 11.65 26.25 19.24
CA LYS A 401 11.08 26.26 20.60
C LYS A 401 12.13 26.57 21.66
N GLU A 402 13.34 26.02 21.54
CA GLU A 402 14.44 26.29 22.46
C GLU A 402 14.91 27.75 22.38
N ALA A 403 15.02 28.30 21.16
CA ALA A 403 15.39 29.70 20.94
C ALA A 403 14.34 30.69 21.47
N GLU A 404 13.06 30.40 21.29
CA GLU A 404 11.95 31.19 21.85
C GLU A 404 11.97 31.18 23.39
N ALA A 405 12.30 30.03 24.00
CA ALA A 405 12.41 29.91 25.45
C ALA A 405 13.63 30.65 26.05
N THR A 406 14.70 30.80 25.27
CA THR A 406 16.00 31.33 25.74
C THR A 406 16.33 32.74 25.27
N GLN A 407 15.43 33.40 24.52
CA GLN A 407 15.72 34.67 23.82
C GLN A 407 16.96 34.56 22.93
N GLY A 408 17.00 33.48 22.13
CA GLY A 408 18.16 33.06 21.34
C GLY A 408 18.75 34.12 20.40
N ASP A 409 20.03 33.94 20.06
CA ASP A 409 20.81 34.85 19.22
C ASP A 409 20.56 34.66 17.71
N THR A 410 21.16 35.54 16.90
CA THR A 410 21.06 35.51 15.43
C THR A 410 21.65 34.23 14.82
N ALA A 411 22.73 33.68 15.40
CA ALA A 411 23.36 32.46 14.90
C ALA A 411 22.43 31.24 15.01
N SER A 412 21.59 31.22 16.03
CA SER A 412 20.56 30.19 16.21
C SER A 412 19.49 30.26 15.11
N LYS A 413 19.12 31.47 14.68
CA LYS A 413 18.13 31.67 13.60
C LYS A 413 18.66 31.23 12.23
N ASP A 414 19.93 31.50 11.93
CA ASP A 414 20.54 31.09 10.65
C ASP A 414 20.57 29.56 10.51
N ILE A 415 20.86 28.84 11.61
CA ILE A 415 20.82 27.37 11.62
C ILE A 415 19.40 26.86 11.38
N ILE A 416 18.40 27.43 12.05
CA ILE A 416 16.99 27.04 11.87
C ILE A 416 16.54 27.30 10.43
N ARG A 417 16.91 28.45 9.85
CA ARG A 417 16.65 28.77 8.45
C ARG A 417 17.21 27.71 7.51
N GLN A 418 18.49 27.36 7.67
CA GLN A 418 19.15 26.36 6.84
C GLN A 418 18.46 24.99 6.93
N LEU A 419 17.93 24.62 8.10
CA LEU A 419 17.20 23.37 8.27
C LEU A 419 15.85 23.38 7.55
N TYR A 420 15.10 24.48 7.60
CA TYR A 420 13.86 24.61 6.83
C TYR A 420 14.13 24.63 5.31
N GLU A 421 15.16 25.35 4.86
CA GLU A 421 15.57 25.35 3.45
C GLU A 421 16.02 23.95 3.00
N GLN A 422 16.78 23.23 3.82
CA GLN A 422 17.17 21.83 3.57
C GLN A 422 15.94 20.92 3.49
N THR A 423 14.94 21.15 4.34
CA THR A 423 13.68 20.38 4.34
C THR A 423 12.96 20.51 3.00
N VAL A 424 12.77 21.75 2.53
CA VAL A 424 12.16 22.03 1.22
C VAL A 424 12.99 21.44 0.07
N GLN A 425 14.32 21.51 0.13
CA GLN A 425 15.18 20.92 -0.90
C GLN A 425 15.06 19.39 -0.96
N LEU A 426 14.91 18.72 0.18
CA LEU A 426 14.75 17.27 0.24
C LEU A 426 13.36 16.81 -0.23
N ASN A 427 12.33 17.61 0.00
CA ASN A 427 10.96 17.30 -0.42
C ASN A 427 10.19 18.58 -0.82
N PRO A 428 10.37 19.04 -2.08
CA PRO A 428 9.74 20.26 -2.57
C PRO A 428 8.25 20.08 -2.96
N ALA A 429 7.73 18.85 -2.91
CA ALA A 429 6.32 18.59 -3.21
C ALA A 429 5.43 18.73 -1.97
N GLN A 430 6.02 18.66 -0.77
CA GLN A 430 5.28 18.73 0.48
C GLN A 430 4.96 20.19 0.86
N TRP A 431 3.71 20.59 0.64
CA TRP A 431 3.23 21.96 0.89
C TRP A 431 3.51 22.46 2.31
N ARG A 432 3.48 21.56 3.32
CA ARG A 432 3.67 21.95 4.71
C ARG A 432 5.08 22.47 4.99
N TYR A 433 6.10 21.98 4.30
CA TYR A 433 7.48 22.44 4.47
C TYR A 433 7.68 23.85 3.93
N HIS A 434 7.05 24.16 2.80
CA HIS A 434 6.99 25.53 2.26
C HIS A 434 6.21 26.45 3.22
N TYR A 435 5.12 25.97 3.82
CA TYR A 435 4.34 26.73 4.79
C TYR A 435 5.17 27.11 6.02
N ASP A 436 5.86 26.13 6.61
CA ASP A 436 6.68 26.34 7.80
C ASP A 436 7.87 27.28 7.52
N LEU A 437 8.57 27.11 6.39
CA LEU A 437 9.64 28.02 5.95
C LEU A 437 9.12 29.44 5.70
N GLY A 438 7.97 29.57 5.03
CA GLY A 438 7.37 30.85 4.69
C GLY A 438 7.05 31.68 5.94
N TRP A 439 6.41 31.08 6.93
CA TRP A 439 6.12 31.74 8.20
C TRP A 439 7.36 32.03 9.03
N PHE A 440 8.34 31.13 9.03
CA PHE A 440 9.62 31.37 9.70
C PHE A 440 10.32 32.62 9.13
N LEU A 441 10.36 32.77 7.80
CA LEU A 441 10.97 33.93 7.13
C LEU A 441 10.18 35.22 7.38
N LEU A 442 8.85 35.17 7.40
CA LEU A 442 8.00 36.34 7.68
C LEU A 442 8.18 36.87 9.11
N ALA A 443 8.45 35.97 10.06
CA ALA A 443 8.70 36.32 11.45
C ALA A 443 10.07 36.98 11.67
N ASP A 444 11.01 36.86 10.73
CA ASP A 444 12.36 37.38 10.92
C ASP A 444 12.41 38.93 10.99
N GLN A 445 13.17 39.41 11.96
CA GLN A 445 13.34 40.84 12.27
C GLN A 445 14.78 41.30 11.99
N GLY A 446 15.56 40.49 11.26
CA GLY A 446 16.97 40.75 10.96
C GLY A 446 17.21 41.91 9.99
N PRO A 447 18.49 42.23 9.70
CA PRO A 447 18.87 43.30 8.78
C PRO A 447 18.35 43.07 7.35
N ASP A 448 18.20 41.81 6.92
CA ASP A 448 17.74 41.42 5.59
C ASP A 448 16.21 41.22 5.50
N ARG A 449 15.44 41.81 6.42
CA ARG A 449 13.99 41.61 6.55
C ARG A 449 13.23 41.75 5.23
N ALA A 450 13.56 42.72 4.39
CA ALA A 450 12.89 42.91 3.10
C ALA A 450 13.01 41.67 2.19
N ALA A 451 14.18 41.02 2.15
CA ALA A 451 14.39 39.80 1.39
C ALA A 451 13.66 38.62 2.03
N CYS A 452 13.71 38.48 3.36
CA CYS A 452 12.98 37.44 4.08
C CYS A 452 11.46 37.54 3.87
N LEU A 453 10.90 38.74 3.88
CA LEU A 453 9.47 38.96 3.62
C LEU A 453 9.07 38.52 2.20
N LEU A 454 9.87 38.87 1.19
CA LEU A 454 9.59 38.48 -0.19
C LEU A 454 9.72 36.97 -0.40
N GLN A 455 10.78 36.35 0.11
CA GLN A 455 10.96 34.91 0.04
C GLN A 455 9.83 34.19 0.80
N GLY A 456 9.46 34.67 1.99
CA GLY A 456 8.35 34.10 2.77
C GLY A 456 7.01 34.14 2.03
N LEU A 457 6.74 35.23 1.30
CA LEU A 457 5.55 35.31 0.43
C LEU A 457 5.62 34.33 -0.75
N GLU A 458 6.79 34.15 -1.37
CA GLU A 458 6.97 33.17 -2.46
C GLU A 458 6.72 31.74 -1.97
N GLU A 459 7.26 31.38 -0.80
CA GLU A 459 7.05 30.06 -0.19
C GLU A 459 5.58 29.82 0.12
N LEU A 460 4.89 30.80 0.72
CA LEU A 460 3.44 30.69 0.98
C LEU A 460 2.62 30.63 -0.31
N GLU A 461 3.01 31.33 -1.37
CA GLU A 461 2.35 31.20 -2.67
C GLU A 461 2.49 29.77 -3.21
N ILE A 462 3.66 29.13 -3.08
CA ILE A 462 3.87 27.74 -3.48
C ILE A 462 2.92 26.81 -2.73
N THR A 463 2.64 27.05 -1.44
CA THR A 463 1.68 26.23 -0.66
C THR A 463 0.29 26.20 -1.30
N THR A 464 -0.17 27.34 -1.83
CA THR A 464 -1.48 27.44 -2.50
C THR A 464 -1.51 26.68 -3.82
N ARG A 465 -0.35 26.44 -4.45
CA ARG A 465 -0.24 25.67 -5.70
C ARG A 465 -0.12 24.17 -5.44
N LEU A 466 0.58 23.79 -4.36
CA LEU A 466 0.73 22.40 -3.95
C LEU A 466 -0.53 21.85 -3.25
N TYR A 467 -1.32 22.73 -2.60
CA TYR A 467 -2.58 22.34 -1.98
C TYR A 467 -3.73 23.34 -2.25
N PRO A 468 -4.15 23.49 -3.52
CA PRO A 468 -5.07 24.55 -3.99
C PRO A 468 -6.50 24.48 -3.47
N HIS A 469 -6.85 23.39 -2.79
CA HIS A 469 -8.18 23.19 -2.23
C HIS A 469 -8.24 23.50 -0.74
N SER A 470 -7.10 23.73 -0.11
CA SER A 470 -7.01 24.04 1.31
C SER A 470 -7.26 25.52 1.54
N GLY A 471 -8.44 25.86 2.09
CA GLY A 471 -8.74 27.22 2.52
C GLY A 471 -7.71 27.78 3.49
N PHE A 472 -7.08 26.91 4.30
CA PHE A 472 -6.01 27.27 5.22
C PHE A 472 -4.77 27.83 4.52
N THR A 473 -4.33 27.24 3.40
CA THR A 473 -3.15 27.76 2.66
C THR A 473 -3.42 29.13 2.05
N HIS A 474 -4.61 29.32 1.46
CA HIS A 474 -5.06 30.60 0.92
C HIS A 474 -5.23 31.67 2.01
N LEU A 475 -5.77 31.29 3.18
CA LEU A 475 -5.88 32.17 4.34
C LEU A 475 -4.49 32.65 4.75
N GLY A 476 -3.54 31.74 4.95
CA GLY A 476 -2.18 32.06 5.36
C GLY A 476 -1.46 32.98 4.37
N TYR A 477 -1.55 32.70 3.07
CA TYR A 477 -0.95 33.54 2.03
C TYR A 477 -1.61 34.93 1.93
N GLY A 478 -2.95 34.98 1.95
CA GLY A 478 -3.71 36.24 1.92
C GLY A 478 -3.40 37.11 3.13
N MET A 479 -3.32 36.51 4.32
CA MET A 479 -2.89 37.17 5.55
C MET A 479 -1.48 37.78 5.41
N ALA A 480 -0.50 36.97 5.00
CA ALA A 480 0.87 37.44 4.81
C ALA A 480 0.97 38.59 3.79
N LEU A 481 0.25 38.50 2.66
CA LEU A 481 0.17 39.57 1.67
C LEU A 481 -0.41 40.86 2.26
N HIS A 482 -1.48 40.76 3.06
CA HIS A 482 -2.08 41.92 3.72
C HIS A 482 -1.09 42.61 4.66
N PHE A 483 -0.37 41.84 5.47
CA PHE A 483 0.68 42.35 6.36
C PHE A 483 1.78 43.08 5.59
N VAL A 484 2.36 42.44 4.58
CA VAL A 484 3.45 43.04 3.80
C VAL A 484 2.96 44.28 3.04
N GLU A 485 1.74 44.28 2.52
CA GLU A 485 1.17 45.46 1.88
C GLU A 485 0.95 46.61 2.86
N GLN A 486 0.43 46.34 4.06
CA GLN A 486 0.13 47.37 5.06
C GLN A 486 1.40 48.03 5.62
N TYR A 487 2.43 47.24 5.93
CA TYR A 487 3.62 47.74 6.62
C TYR A 487 4.84 47.92 5.72
N TYR A 488 4.89 47.23 4.57
CA TYR A 488 6.04 47.17 3.66
C TYR A 488 5.67 47.39 2.19
N ALA A 489 4.61 48.16 1.87
CA ALA A 489 4.10 48.39 0.51
C ALA A 489 5.16 48.69 -0.59
N LYS A 490 6.30 49.29 -0.21
CA LYS A 490 7.38 49.67 -1.12
C LYS A 490 8.13 48.49 -1.72
N ILE A 491 8.24 47.36 -1.02
CA ILE A 491 8.93 46.17 -1.53
C ILE A 491 8.00 45.28 -2.37
N LEU A 492 6.69 45.47 -2.25
CA LEU A 492 5.68 44.67 -2.93
C LEU A 492 5.50 45.14 -4.39
N SER A 493 5.58 44.20 -5.33
CA SER A 493 5.34 44.45 -6.75
C SER A 493 3.88 44.84 -7.03
N ALA A 494 3.65 45.59 -8.10
CA ALA A 494 2.33 46.15 -8.40
C ALA A 494 1.24 45.09 -8.62
N ASN A 495 1.61 43.91 -9.13
CA ASN A 495 0.70 42.79 -9.36
C ASN A 495 0.27 42.05 -8.07
N LEU A 496 0.99 42.22 -6.96
CA LEU A 496 0.65 41.59 -5.68
C LEU A 496 -0.21 42.51 -4.78
N ARG A 497 -0.26 43.81 -5.06
CA ARG A 497 -1.06 44.78 -4.30
C ARG A 497 -2.55 44.49 -4.45
N GLY A 498 -3.24 44.34 -3.33
CA GLY A 498 -4.66 44.01 -3.28
C GLY A 498 -5.00 42.53 -3.50
N ARG A 499 -4.04 41.67 -3.90
CA ARG A 499 -4.29 40.23 -4.12
C ARG A 499 -4.76 39.51 -2.87
N TRP A 500 -4.36 39.96 -1.68
CA TRP A 500 -4.80 39.36 -0.42
C TRP A 500 -6.33 39.25 -0.31
N ARG A 501 -7.10 40.19 -0.88
CA ARG A 501 -8.56 40.14 -0.83
C ARG A 501 -9.13 38.94 -1.59
N GLU A 502 -8.54 38.65 -2.75
CA GLU A 502 -8.91 37.52 -3.58
C GLU A 502 -8.57 36.21 -2.87
N GLU A 503 -7.36 36.10 -2.31
CA GLU A 503 -6.93 34.91 -1.57
C GLU A 503 -7.80 34.64 -0.33
N LEU A 504 -8.17 35.68 0.43
CA LEU A 504 -9.08 35.53 1.57
C LEU A 504 -10.49 35.14 1.14
N GLN A 505 -10.97 35.64 -0.01
CA GLN A 505 -12.24 35.21 -0.56
C GLN A 505 -12.19 33.73 -0.94
N ILE A 506 -11.14 33.29 -1.64
CA ILE A 506 -10.91 31.89 -1.99
C ILE A 506 -10.87 31.03 -0.72
N ALA A 507 -10.18 31.47 0.33
CA ALA A 507 -10.10 30.76 1.60
C ALA A 507 -11.49 30.45 2.20
N VAL A 508 -12.37 31.45 2.25
CA VAL A 508 -13.74 31.30 2.77
C VAL A 508 -14.64 30.47 1.84
N GLU A 509 -14.41 30.55 0.53
CA GLU A 509 -15.12 29.70 -0.44
C GLU A 509 -14.76 28.22 -0.29
N LYS A 510 -13.48 27.91 -0.02
CA LYS A 510 -13.00 26.54 0.21
C LYS A 510 -13.36 26.01 1.58
N ASP A 511 -13.30 26.85 2.61
CA ASP A 511 -13.69 26.50 3.97
C ASP A 511 -14.46 27.64 4.64
N LYS A 512 -15.77 27.45 4.75
CA LYS A 512 -16.69 28.45 5.33
C LYS A 512 -16.43 28.71 6.81
N THR A 513 -15.75 27.80 7.52
CA THR A 513 -15.39 28.00 8.93
C THR A 513 -14.39 29.12 9.11
N LEU A 514 -13.56 29.38 8.08
CA LEU A 514 -12.52 30.42 8.07
C LEU A 514 -13.07 31.85 7.91
N ARG A 515 -14.40 32.00 7.83
CA ARG A 515 -15.04 33.31 7.63
C ARG A 515 -14.73 34.29 8.75
N HIS A 516 -14.55 33.81 9.98
CA HIS A 516 -14.20 34.68 11.09
C HIS A 516 -12.76 35.19 10.95
N GLU A 517 -11.78 34.30 10.76
CA GLU A 517 -10.38 34.70 10.58
C GLU A 517 -10.18 35.61 9.36
N ALA A 518 -10.89 35.36 8.26
CA ALA A 518 -10.77 36.16 7.05
C ALA A 518 -11.37 37.58 7.18
N ASN A 519 -12.40 37.77 8.00
CA ASN A 519 -13.05 39.08 8.18
C ASN A 519 -12.43 39.90 9.31
N ASP A 520 -11.95 39.24 10.37
CA ASP A 520 -11.31 39.87 11.53
C ASP A 520 -9.79 39.83 11.44
N ILE A 521 -9.24 40.27 10.29
CA ILE A 521 -7.78 40.39 10.14
C ILE A 521 -7.27 41.33 11.24
N PRO A 522 -6.41 40.86 12.16
CA PRO A 522 -5.93 41.69 13.25
C PRO A 522 -5.20 42.92 12.72
N LYS A 523 -5.47 44.08 13.32
CA LYS A 523 -4.74 45.31 13.02
C LYS A 523 -3.29 45.31 13.52
N ASP A 524 -2.92 44.35 14.37
CA ASP A 524 -1.57 44.15 14.89
C ASP A 524 -1.16 42.69 14.68
N TYR A 525 -0.08 42.50 13.94
CA TYR A 525 0.44 41.18 13.54
C TYR A 525 1.37 40.52 14.58
N ASP A 526 1.68 41.21 15.68
CA ASP A 526 2.66 40.74 16.67
C ASP A 526 2.21 39.47 17.42
N HIS A 527 0.95 39.05 17.27
CA HIS A 527 0.34 37.96 18.05
C HIS A 527 -0.55 37.00 17.24
N TYR A 528 -0.18 36.61 16.01
CA TYR A 528 -0.69 35.33 15.50
C TYR A 528 0.16 34.20 16.09
N PRO A 529 -0.37 33.38 17.02
CA PRO A 529 0.40 32.25 17.51
C PRO A 529 0.49 31.22 16.39
N LEU A 530 1.72 30.80 16.09
CA LEU A 530 2.09 29.61 15.34
C LEU A 530 1.50 28.35 16.01
N ARG A 531 0.18 28.20 16.05
CA ARG A 531 -0.52 27.04 16.63
C ARG A 531 -1.25 26.22 15.59
#